data_AF-A0A1W9T0F7-F1
#
_entry.id   AF-A0A1W9T0F7-F1
#
_cell.length_a   1.000
_cell.length_b   1.000
_cell.length_c   1.000
_cell.angle_alpha   90.00
_cell.angle_beta   90.00
_cell.angle_gamma   90.00
#
_symmetry.space_group_name_H-M   'P 1'
#
loop_
_entity.id
_entity.type
_entity.pdbx_description
1 polymer ?
#
loop_
_entity_poly.entity_id
_entity_poly.type
_entity_poly.pdbx_seq_one_letter_code
_entity_poly.pdbx_strand_id
1 'polypeptide(L)' 'MQRTANLIGKAWKNCNKAPKGVQEIFQVLLAEMIIGGPIRNRWPNYGKITGKKIVITATSKKEDQLM' A
#
# COMPACT_ATOMS: atom_id res chain seq x y z
N MET A 1 7.91 14.72 -20.28
CA MET A 1 8.51 14.57 -18.93
C MET A 1 8.46 13.10 -18.54
N GLN A 2 9.60 12.44 -18.37
CA GLN A 2 9.65 11.09 -17.79
C GLN A 2 9.52 11.18 -16.27
N ARG A 3 8.71 10.31 -15.65
CA ARG A 3 8.53 10.26 -14.20
C ARG A 3 9.40 9.17 -13.60
N THR A 4 9.88 9.41 -12.38
CA THR A 4 10.66 8.41 -11.65
C THR A 4 9.75 7.51 -10.83
N ALA A 5 9.85 6.19 -11.01
CA ALA A 5 9.18 5.19 -10.18
C ALA A 5 10.23 4.35 -9.44
N ASN A 6 10.31 4.49 -8.13
CA ASN A 6 11.29 3.79 -7.29
C ASN A 6 10.63 2.65 -6.51
N LEU A 7 11.21 1.45 -6.61
CA LEU A 7 10.78 0.28 -5.84
C LEU A 7 11.60 0.13 -4.57
N ILE A 8 10.92 0.00 -3.43
CA ILE A 8 11.59 -0.34 -2.17
C ILE A 8 11.98 -1.82 -2.17
N GLY A 9 13.05 -2.17 -1.45
CA GLY A 9 13.57 -3.55 -1.43
C GLY A 9 12.54 -4.61 -1.00
N LYS A 10 11.58 -4.24 -0.13
CA LYS A 10 10.48 -5.15 0.24
C LYS A 10 9.53 -5.44 -0.93
N ALA A 11 9.22 -4.43 -1.75
CA ALA A 11 8.35 -4.59 -2.91
C ALA A 11 9.01 -5.48 -3.96
N TRP A 12 10.32 -5.28 -4.20
CA TRP A 12 11.10 -6.12 -5.11
C TRP A 12 11.11 -7.59 -4.67
N LYS A 13 11.40 -7.85 -3.38
CA LYS A 13 11.36 -9.20 -2.81
C LYS A 13 9.98 -9.87 -2.95
N ASN A 14 8.90 -9.12 -2.76
CA ASN A 14 7.55 -9.65 -2.90
C ASN A 14 7.19 -9.92 -4.36
N CYS A 15 7.61 -9.06 -5.30
CA CYS A 15 7.42 -9.28 -6.73
C CYS A 15 8.09 -10.59 -7.17
N ASN A 16 9.34 -10.83 -6.77
CA ASN A 16 10.07 -12.04 -7.16
C ASN A 16 9.47 -13.34 -6.60
N LYS A 17 8.65 -13.26 -5.55
CA LYS A 17 7.92 -14.41 -5.00
C LYS A 17 6.58 -14.66 -5.70
N ALA A 18 6.10 -13.71 -6.51
CA ALA A 18 4.84 -13.85 -7.21
C ALA A 18 4.97 -14.82 -8.40
N PRO A 19 3.86 -15.42 -8.89
CA PRO A 19 3.86 -16.20 -10.12
C PRO A 19 4.40 -15.41 -11.31
N LYS A 20 5.01 -16.09 -12.28
CA LYS A 20 5.72 -15.47 -13.42
C LYS A 20 4.87 -14.46 -14.20
N GLY A 21 3.62 -14.81 -14.49
CA GLY A 21 2.69 -13.89 -15.18
C GLY A 21 2.39 -12.62 -14.37
N VAL A 22 2.38 -12.70 -13.04
CA VAL A 22 2.20 -11.51 -12.18
C VAL A 22 3.43 -10.60 -12.25
N GLN A 23 4.62 -11.18 -12.33
CA GLN A 23 5.87 -10.42 -12.47
C GLN A 23 5.90 -9.66 -13.81
N GLU A 24 5.51 -10.32 -14.89
CA GLU A 24 5.45 -9.72 -16.23
C GLU A 24 4.45 -8.57 -16.30
N ILE A 25 3.22 -8.79 -15.79
CA ILE A 25 2.20 -7.74 -15.69
C ILE A 25 2.71 -6.55 -14.86
N PHE A 26 3.39 -6.82 -13.74
CA PHE A 26 3.96 -5.79 -12.90
C PHE A 26 5.01 -4.96 -13.62
N GLN A 27 5.89 -5.58 -14.43
CA GLN A 27 6.89 -4.86 -15.22
C GLN A 27 6.26 -3.95 -16.27
N VAL A 28 5.21 -4.43 -16.96
CA VAL A 28 4.46 -3.62 -17.94
C VAL A 28 3.82 -2.41 -17.24
N LEU A 29 3.17 -2.65 -16.09
CA LEU A 29 2.56 -1.58 -15.29
C LEU A 29 3.60 -0.55 -14.82
N LEU A 30 4.79 -1.00 -14.39
CA LEU A 30 5.87 -0.11 -13.97
C LEU A 30 6.34 0.78 -15.13
N ALA A 31 6.50 0.20 -16.33
CA ALA A 31 6.87 0.96 -17.52
C ALA A 31 5.80 2.00 -17.89
N GLU A 32 4.51 1.62 -17.83
CA GLU A 32 3.39 2.53 -18.06
C GLU A 32 3.41 3.71 -17.06
N MET A 33 3.67 3.44 -15.78
CA MET A 33 3.76 4.48 -14.75
C MET A 33 4.93 5.45 -14.96
N ILE A 34 6.06 4.99 -15.48
CA ILE A 34 7.23 5.83 -15.78
C ILE A 34 6.92 6.79 -16.95
N ILE A 35 6.22 6.29 -17.97
CA ILE A 35 5.92 7.03 -19.20
C ILE A 35 4.71 7.95 -19.01
N GLY A 36 3.56 7.38 -18.59
CA GLY A 36 2.27 8.08 -18.50
C GLY A 36 1.95 8.64 -17.11
N GLY A 37 2.63 8.17 -16.06
CA GLY A 37 2.24 8.47 -14.68
C GLY A 37 1.02 7.68 -14.21
N PRO A 38 0.63 7.82 -12.93
CA PRO A 38 -0.53 7.12 -12.41
C PRO A 38 -1.83 7.66 -13.02
N ILE A 39 -2.68 6.76 -13.51
CA ILE A 39 -4.03 7.10 -13.98
C ILE A 39 -4.85 7.56 -12.77
N ARG A 40 -5.00 8.88 -12.62
CA ARG A 40 -5.75 9.50 -11.50
C ARG A 40 -7.24 9.26 -11.59
N ASN A 41 -7.77 9.31 -12.80
CA ASN A 41 -9.20 9.22 -13.08
C ASN A 41 -9.45 7.83 -13.69
N ARG A 42 -9.92 6.85 -12.89
CA ARG A 42 -10.37 5.48 -13.24
C ARG A 42 -9.59 4.30 -12.63
N TRP A 43 -8.55 4.52 -11.83
CA TRP A 43 -7.96 3.39 -11.08
C TRP A 43 -8.80 3.11 -9.81
N PRO A 44 -9.40 1.91 -9.65
CA PRO A 44 -10.35 1.60 -8.58
C PRO A 44 -9.85 1.74 -7.13
N ASN A 45 -8.58 2.09 -6.90
CA ASN A 45 -8.01 2.32 -5.57
C ASN A 45 -7.04 3.52 -5.56
N TYR A 46 -7.19 4.48 -6.49
CA TYR A 46 -6.36 5.68 -6.47
C TYR A 46 -6.77 6.61 -5.34
N GLY A 47 -5.90 6.75 -4.35
CA GLY A 47 -6.16 7.58 -3.17
C GLY A 47 -5.04 7.43 -2.13
N LYS A 48 -5.15 8.20 -1.05
CA LYS A 48 -4.22 8.05 0.08
C LYS A 48 -4.56 6.77 0.83
N ILE A 49 -3.59 5.88 1.00
CA ILE A 49 -3.74 4.71 1.87
C ILE A 49 -3.77 5.21 3.31
N THR A 50 -4.92 5.10 3.98
CA THR A 50 -5.03 5.43 5.40
C THR A 50 -4.50 4.26 6.24
N GLY A 51 -3.59 4.55 7.17
CA GLY A 51 -3.06 3.54 8.09
C GLY A 51 -4.14 2.94 9.01
N LYS A 52 -3.82 1.81 9.63
CA LYS A 52 -4.69 1.12 10.60
C LYS A 52 -4.95 2.07 11.79
N LYS A 53 -6.20 2.51 11.99
CA LYS A 53 -6.61 3.23 13.20
C LYS A 53 -6.42 2.27 14.38
N ILE A 54 -5.44 2.53 15.24
CA ILE A 54 -5.32 1.84 16.52
C ILE A 54 -6.43 2.40 17.40
N VAL A 55 -7.52 1.65 17.54
CA VAL A 55 -8.56 1.97 18.54
C VAL A 55 -7.98 1.55 19.88
N ILE A 56 -7.43 2.51 20.62
CA ILE A 56 -6.99 2.30 21.99
C ILE A 56 -8.26 2.42 22.84
N THR A 57 -8.97 1.32 23.07
CA THR A 57 -10.05 1.28 24.05
C THR A 57 -9.41 1.37 25.42
N ALA A 58 -9.46 2.54 26.04
CA ALA A 58 -9.12 2.71 27.45
C ALA A 58 -10.09 1.87 28.28
N THR A 59 -9.63 0.74 28.81
CA THR A 59 -10.34 0.02 29.87
C THR A 59 -10.26 0.86 31.14
N SER A 60 -11.31 1.63 31.43
CA SER A 60 -11.54 2.19 32.76
C SER A 60 -11.72 1.01 33.73
N LYS A 61 -10.70 0.77 34.57
CA LYS A 61 -10.89 0.05 35.81
C LYS A 61 -11.79 0.94 36.68
N LYS A 62 -13.02 0.50 36.95
CA LYS A 62 -13.84 1.04 38.04
C LYS A 62 -13.09 0.73 39.33
N GLU A 63 -12.52 1.76 39.93
CA GLU A 63 -12.03 1.72 41.31
C GLU A 63 -13.24 1.52 42.24
N ASP A 64 -13.08 0.52 43.11
CA ASP A 64 -13.59 0.39 44.47
C ASP A 64 -15.11 0.42 44.72
N GLN A 65 -15.69 -0.77 44.62
CA GLN A 65 -16.67 -1.24 45.59
C GLN A 65 -15.94 -1.62 46.90
N LEU A 66 -16.54 -1.22 48.04
CA LEU A 66 -16.20 -1.56 49.43
C LEU A 66 -14.94 -0.91 50.03
N MET A 67 -15.13 0.24 50.69
CA MET A 67 -15.05 0.39 52.16
C MET A 67 -15.57 1.78 52.55
#